data_AF-A0A7L3NBJ9-F1
#
_entry.id   AF-A0A7L3NBJ9-F1
#
_cell.length_a   1.000
_cell.length_b   1.000
_cell.length_c   1.000
_cell.angle_alpha   90.00
_cell.angle_beta   90.00
_cell.angle_gamma   90.00
#
_symmetry.space_group_name_H-M   'P 1'
#
loop_
_entity.id
_entity.type
_entity.pdbx_description
1 polymer ?
#
loop_
_entity_poly.entity_id
_entity_poly.type
_entity_poly.pdbx_seq_one_letter_code
_entity_poly.pdbx_strand_id
1 'polypeptide(L)'
;ISRNTLGAAFVATRNIHASKTCFQKTGTAEVSSILEERILGADTSAELEETGRVLSIGDGIARVYGLRNVQAEEMVEFSSGLKGMSLNLEPDNVGVVVFGNDRLIKEGDVVKRTGAIVDVPVGEELLGRVVDALGNPIDGKGPVASKTRRRVGLKAPGIIPRISVREPMQTGIKAVDSLVPIGRGQRELIIGDRQTGKTSIAIDTIINQKRFNDGTDEKKKLYCIYVAIGQKRSTVAQLVKRLTDADAMKYTIVVSATASDAAPLQYLAPYSGCSMGEYFRDNGKHALIIYDDLSKQ
;
A
#
# COMPACT_ATOMS: atom_id res chain seq x y z
N ILE A 1 51.21 65.63 -52.21
CA ILE A 1 50.01 66.02 -51.42
C ILE A 1 49.02 64.86 -51.46
N SER A 2 48.59 64.43 -50.26
CA SER A 2 47.72 63.32 -49.83
C SER A 2 46.82 62.53 -50.79
N ARG A 3 46.65 61.21 -50.54
CA ARG A 3 45.46 60.53 -49.94
C ARG A 3 45.58 59.00 -50.16
N ASN A 4 45.74 58.19 -49.12
CA ASN A 4 44.70 57.48 -48.32
C ASN A 4 43.83 56.47 -49.10
N THR A 5 44.14 55.18 -48.93
CA THR A 5 43.19 54.05 -48.95
C THR A 5 43.73 52.91 -48.07
N LEU A 6 43.10 52.68 -46.91
CA LEU A 6 43.35 51.52 -46.03
C LEU A 6 42.05 50.72 -45.94
N GLY A 7 42.13 49.45 -46.35
CA GLY A 7 41.03 48.49 -46.37
C GLY A 7 40.62 48.07 -44.96
N ALA A 8 39.31 47.97 -44.74
CA ALA A 8 38.73 47.51 -43.49
C ALA A 8 38.81 45.98 -43.39
N ALA A 9 39.54 45.48 -42.39
CA ALA A 9 39.54 44.07 -42.01
C ALA A 9 38.39 43.80 -41.03
N PHE A 10 37.52 42.85 -41.39
CA PHE A 10 36.37 42.40 -40.63
C PHE A 10 36.84 41.57 -39.42
N VAL A 11 36.81 42.13 -38.20
CA VAL A 11 37.10 41.39 -36.98
C VAL A 11 35.82 40.69 -36.52
N ALA A 12 35.80 39.36 -36.62
CA ALA A 12 34.71 38.53 -36.14
C ALA A 12 34.54 38.64 -34.62
N THR A 13 33.43 39.23 -34.19
CA THR A 13 32.97 39.20 -32.79
C THR A 13 32.48 37.79 -32.47
N ARG A 14 33.29 37.01 -31.75
CA ARG A 14 32.81 35.77 -31.13
C ARG A 14 31.86 36.14 -29.99
N ASN A 15 30.56 35.97 -30.22
CA ASN A 15 29.57 35.93 -29.14
C ASN A 15 29.86 34.70 -28.28
N ILE A 16 30.48 34.93 -27.12
CA ILE A 16 30.61 33.91 -26.07
C ILE A 16 29.22 33.70 -25.50
N HIS A 17 28.54 32.64 -25.94
CA HIS A 17 27.37 32.12 -25.24
C HIS A 17 27.85 31.55 -23.89
N ALA A 18 27.65 32.32 -22.82
CA ALA A 18 27.59 31.73 -21.50
C ALA A 18 26.31 30.87 -21.47
N SER A 19 26.49 29.54 -21.41
CA SER A 19 25.39 28.66 -21.01
C SER A 19 24.84 29.19 -19.69
N LYS A 20 23.53 29.41 -19.62
CA LYS A 20 22.86 29.52 -18.33
C LYS A 20 23.24 28.25 -17.58
N THR A 21 24.06 28.38 -16.53
CA THR A 21 24.20 27.32 -15.54
C THR A 21 22.78 26.92 -15.18
N CYS A 22 22.43 25.68 -15.51
CA CYS A 22 21.28 25.02 -14.94
C CYS A 22 21.42 25.26 -13.44
N PHE A 23 20.52 26.07 -12.85
CA PHE A 23 20.37 26.11 -11.41
C PHE A 23 20.14 24.65 -11.03
N GLN A 24 21.18 23.99 -10.52
CA GLN A 24 21.00 22.76 -9.78
C GLN A 24 19.92 23.10 -8.77
N LYS A 25 18.82 22.34 -8.83
CA LYS A 25 17.74 22.40 -7.86
C LYS A 25 18.45 22.35 -6.49
N THR A 26 18.45 23.47 -5.77
CA THR A 26 19.08 23.59 -4.45
C THR A 26 18.67 22.36 -3.66
N GLY A 27 19.64 21.64 -3.10
CA GLY A 27 19.38 20.37 -2.43
C GLY A 27 18.24 20.59 -1.43
N THR A 28 17.16 19.81 -1.49
CA THR A 28 15.96 20.11 -0.68
C THR A 28 16.18 20.01 0.82
N ALA A 29 17.35 19.53 1.24
CA ALA A 29 17.84 19.52 2.62
C ALA A 29 18.69 20.74 3.00
N GLU A 30 18.97 21.69 2.10
CA GLU A 30 19.72 22.93 2.37
C GLU A 30 18.81 24.01 2.96
N VAL A 31 18.03 23.66 3.97
CA VAL A 31 17.29 24.64 4.76
C VAL A 31 18.28 25.35 5.68
N SER A 32 18.22 26.68 5.77
CA SER A 32 19.18 27.50 6.53
C SER A 32 19.35 27.04 7.98
N SER A 33 18.30 26.47 8.59
CA SER A 33 18.32 25.90 9.94
C SER A 33 19.28 24.71 10.10
N ILE A 34 19.34 23.81 9.12
CA ILE A 34 20.24 22.64 9.17
C ILE A 34 21.70 23.07 9.00
N LEU A 35 21.95 24.06 8.15
CA LEU A 35 23.28 24.62 7.99
C LEU A 35 23.75 25.34 9.25
N GLU A 36 22.86 26.05 9.93
CA GLU A 36 23.13 26.69 11.21
C GLU A 36 23.48 25.66 12.30
N GLU A 37 22.70 24.58 12.43
CA GLU A 37 22.97 23.49 13.38
C GLU A 37 24.35 22.83 13.14
N ARG A 38 24.70 22.60 11.86
CA ARG A 38 26.03 22.06 11.49
C ARG A 38 27.17 23.00 11.87
N ILE A 39 26.99 24.31 11.72
CA ILE A 39 28.00 25.32 12.10
C ILE A 39 28.16 25.39 13.61
N LEU A 40 27.07 25.24 14.36
CA LEU A 40 27.07 25.24 15.83
C LEU A 40 27.68 23.95 16.43
N GLY A 41 27.93 22.92 15.62
CA GLY A 41 28.62 21.69 16.03
C GLY A 41 27.79 20.75 16.89
N ALA A 42 26.45 20.89 16.86
CA ALA A 42 25.52 20.18 17.73
C ALA A 42 24.94 18.88 17.10
N ASP A 43 25.68 18.22 16.20
CA ASP A 43 25.24 16.95 15.63
C ASP A 43 25.72 15.78 16.50
N THR A 44 24.87 15.30 17.41
CA THR A 44 24.98 13.93 17.95
C THR A 44 24.67 12.97 16.79
N SER A 45 25.71 12.60 16.03
CA SER A 45 25.61 11.73 14.85
C SER A 45 24.77 10.47 15.05
N ALA A 46 24.76 9.92 16.27
CA ALA A 46 23.98 8.74 16.65
C ALA A 46 22.45 8.96 16.63
N GLU A 47 21.95 10.17 16.88
CA GLU A 47 20.50 10.44 16.89
C GLU A 47 19.93 10.54 15.47
N LEU A 48 20.73 11.06 14.51
CA LEU A 48 20.35 11.20 13.10
C LEU A 48 20.33 9.86 12.32
N GLU A 49 20.91 8.80 12.89
CA GLU A 49 20.88 7.47 12.28
C GLU A 49 19.49 6.82 12.35
N GLU A 50 18.83 6.97 13.50
CA GLU A 50 17.57 6.29 13.83
C GLU A 50 16.36 7.23 13.85
N THR A 51 16.59 8.53 14.02
CA THR A 51 15.55 9.56 14.00
C THR A 51 15.80 10.58 12.89
N GLY A 52 14.74 11.23 12.46
CA GLY A 52 14.80 12.31 11.49
C GLY A 52 13.83 13.42 11.81
N ARG A 53 13.96 14.54 11.10
CA ARG A 53 13.07 15.70 11.21
C ARG A 53 12.38 15.96 9.88
N VAL A 54 11.08 16.27 9.92
CA VAL A 54 10.32 16.63 8.71
C VAL A 54 10.82 17.98 8.19
N LEU A 55 11.29 18.02 6.94
CA LEU A 55 11.66 19.23 6.21
C LEU A 55 10.43 19.91 5.61
N SER A 56 9.57 19.13 5.00
CA SER A 56 8.35 19.62 4.37
C SER A 56 7.34 18.49 4.26
N ILE A 57 6.07 18.87 4.24
CA ILE A 57 4.92 17.98 4.07
C ILE A 57 3.98 18.61 3.05
N GLY A 58 3.54 17.82 2.08
CA GLY A 58 2.56 18.24 1.08
C GLY A 58 1.95 17.05 0.38
N ASP A 59 0.64 17.09 0.15
CA ASP A 59 -0.14 16.07 -0.55
C ASP A 59 0.11 14.63 -0.02
N GLY A 60 0.24 14.49 1.31
CA GLY A 60 0.53 13.19 1.95
C GLY A 60 1.96 12.66 1.78
N ILE A 61 2.90 13.47 1.30
CA ILE A 61 4.32 13.11 1.17
C ILE A 61 5.15 13.99 2.11
N ALA A 62 5.82 13.38 3.07
CA ALA A 62 6.78 14.01 3.96
C ALA A 62 8.20 13.84 3.41
N ARG A 63 8.99 14.91 3.43
CA ARG A 63 10.45 14.83 3.23
C ARG A 63 11.11 14.88 4.59
N VAL A 64 11.91 13.88 4.90
CA VAL A 64 12.53 13.73 6.23
C VAL A 64 14.04 13.81 6.09
N TYR A 65 14.66 14.68 6.88
CA TYR A 65 16.11 14.75 7.04
C TYR A 65 16.58 13.81 8.14
N GLY A 66 17.69 13.10 7.93
CA GLY A 66 18.18 12.07 8.84
C GLY A 66 17.75 10.67 8.41
N LEU A 67 17.41 9.80 9.36
CA LEU A 67 17.02 8.41 9.09
C LEU A 67 18.03 7.65 8.22
N ARG A 68 19.33 7.83 8.45
CA ARG A 68 20.39 7.30 7.56
C ARG A 68 20.34 5.78 7.38
N ASN A 69 19.89 5.07 8.41
CA ASN A 69 19.84 3.61 8.39
C ASN A 69 18.50 3.04 7.89
N VAL A 70 17.53 3.88 7.49
CA VAL A 70 16.20 3.43 7.04
C VAL A 70 16.30 2.58 5.79
N GLN A 71 15.51 1.51 5.76
CA GLN A 71 15.39 0.62 4.60
C GLN A 71 14.31 1.13 3.65
N ALA A 72 14.41 0.74 2.38
CA ALA A 72 13.32 0.95 1.45
C ALA A 72 12.10 0.13 1.90
N GLU A 73 10.91 0.70 1.76
CA GLU A 73 9.63 0.10 2.19
C GLU A 73 9.52 -0.13 3.71
N GLU A 74 10.39 0.52 4.50
CA GLU A 74 10.30 0.48 5.96
C GLU A 74 9.17 1.36 6.47
N MET A 75 8.49 0.88 7.51
CA MET A 75 7.50 1.67 8.23
C MET A 75 8.20 2.66 9.16
N VAL A 76 7.69 3.89 9.17
CA VAL A 76 8.13 4.95 10.09
C VAL A 76 6.94 5.48 10.87
N GLU A 77 7.22 6.06 12.03
CA GLU A 77 6.23 6.64 12.93
C GLU A 77 6.56 8.12 13.17
N PHE A 78 5.58 8.97 12.92
CA PHE A 78 5.65 10.39 13.19
C PHE A 78 5.34 10.66 14.66
N SER A 79 5.85 11.77 15.21
CA SER A 79 5.56 12.20 16.58
C SER A 79 4.05 12.34 16.89
N SER A 80 3.22 12.57 15.87
CA SER A 80 1.75 12.60 15.96
C SER A 80 1.09 11.23 16.12
N GLY A 81 1.87 10.14 16.08
CA GLY A 81 1.39 8.74 16.09
C GLY A 81 0.90 8.24 14.73
N LEU A 82 0.94 9.09 13.69
CA LEU A 82 0.69 8.65 12.32
C LEU A 82 1.85 7.77 11.85
N LYS A 83 1.52 6.83 10.97
CA LYS A 83 2.50 5.95 10.35
C LYS A 83 2.79 6.43 8.93
N GLY A 84 3.95 6.05 8.41
CA GLY A 84 4.29 6.24 7.01
C GLY A 84 5.15 5.09 6.50
N MET A 85 5.44 5.13 5.20
CA MET A 85 6.33 4.19 4.55
C MET A 85 7.40 4.94 3.77
N SER A 86 8.65 4.56 3.96
CA SER A 86 9.78 5.06 3.19
C SER A 86 9.70 4.51 1.77
N LEU A 87 9.66 5.39 0.77
CA LEU A 87 9.67 5.01 -0.65
C LEU A 87 10.96 5.44 -1.33
N ASN A 88 11.27 6.73 -1.27
CA ASN A 88 12.41 7.30 -1.98
C ASN A 88 13.54 7.58 -0.99
N LEU A 89 14.69 6.91 -1.16
CA LEU A 89 15.91 7.19 -0.41
C LEU A 89 16.79 8.12 -1.26
N GLU A 90 16.77 9.41 -0.97
CA GLU A 90 17.67 10.38 -1.61
C GLU A 90 18.95 10.55 -0.78
N PRO A 91 20.05 11.04 -1.36
CA PRO A 91 21.30 11.24 -0.61
C PRO A 91 21.16 12.13 0.63
N ASP A 92 20.27 13.13 0.55
CA ASP A 92 20.14 14.18 1.59
C ASP A 92 18.84 14.10 2.39
N ASN A 93 17.84 13.37 1.91
CA ASN A 93 16.53 13.24 2.58
C ASN A 93 15.84 11.93 2.19
N VAL A 94 14.78 11.60 2.94
CA VAL A 94 13.95 10.42 2.70
C VAL A 94 12.53 10.88 2.38
N GLY A 95 12.00 10.43 1.25
CA GLY A 95 10.60 10.59 0.88
C GLY A 95 9.74 9.54 1.57
N VAL A 96 8.97 9.98 2.56
CA VAL A 96 8.05 9.16 3.34
C VAL A 96 6.62 9.47 2.92
N VAL A 97 5.89 8.42 2.57
CA VAL A 97 4.48 8.52 2.26
C VAL A 97 3.65 8.30 3.52
N VAL A 98 2.72 9.21 3.80
CA VAL A 98 1.96 9.25 5.07
C VAL A 98 0.70 8.39 4.98
N PHE A 99 0.48 7.55 6.00
CA PHE A 99 -0.74 6.78 6.20
C PHE A 99 -1.69 7.55 7.11
N GLY A 100 -2.46 8.47 6.53
CA GLY A 100 -3.48 9.22 7.28
C GLY A 100 -3.63 10.66 6.82
N ASN A 101 -4.03 11.52 7.76
CA ASN A 101 -4.24 12.94 7.51
C ASN A 101 -2.94 13.73 7.70
N ASP A 102 -2.42 14.30 6.62
CA ASP A 102 -1.18 15.07 6.59
C ASP A 102 -1.20 16.35 7.44
N ARG A 103 -2.39 16.92 7.70
CA ARG A 103 -2.57 18.13 8.53
C ARG A 103 -2.07 18.00 9.98
N LEU A 104 -1.88 16.76 10.45
CA LEU A 104 -1.38 16.50 11.81
C LEU A 104 0.15 16.50 11.87
N ILE A 105 0.83 16.57 10.73
CA ILE A 105 2.30 16.60 10.63
C ILE A 105 2.73 18.02 10.30
N LYS A 106 3.79 18.48 10.95
CA LYS A 106 4.38 19.79 10.74
C LYS A 106 5.86 19.68 10.40
N GLU A 107 6.39 20.73 9.78
CA GLU A 107 7.84 20.90 9.65
C GLU A 107 8.51 20.93 11.02
N GLY A 108 9.66 20.25 11.12
CA GLY A 108 10.39 20.05 12.37
C GLY A 108 9.94 18.84 13.20
N ASP A 109 8.81 18.21 12.88
CA ASP A 109 8.34 17.04 13.62
C ASP A 109 9.35 15.89 13.55
N VAL A 110 9.52 15.21 14.69
CA VAL A 110 10.41 14.05 14.78
C VAL A 110 9.74 12.82 14.15
N VAL A 111 10.51 12.10 13.34
CA VAL A 111 10.14 10.83 12.73
C VAL A 111 11.08 9.76 13.28
N LYS A 112 10.51 8.63 13.69
CA LYS A 112 11.25 7.47 14.18
C LYS A 112 11.01 6.30 13.25
N ARG A 113 12.05 5.52 13.03
CA ARG A 113 11.90 4.27 12.29
C ARG A 113 11.36 3.15 13.18
N THR A 114 10.66 2.20 12.57
CA THR A 114 10.13 1.04 13.31
C THR A 114 11.05 -0.18 13.25
N GLY A 115 12.03 -0.19 12.34
CA GLY A 115 12.94 -1.33 12.12
C GLY A 115 12.30 -2.49 11.34
N ALA A 116 11.06 -2.32 10.87
CA ALA A 116 10.32 -3.35 10.15
C ALA A 116 9.79 -2.82 8.80
N ILE A 117 10.02 -3.61 7.76
CA ILE A 117 9.29 -3.49 6.48
C ILE A 117 7.80 -3.66 6.77
N VAL A 118 6.95 -2.95 6.03
CA VAL A 118 5.49 -2.99 6.21
C VAL A 118 4.98 -4.43 6.35
N ASP A 119 4.39 -4.71 7.51
CA ASP A 119 3.81 -5.98 7.87
C ASP A 119 2.39 -5.80 8.40
N VAL A 120 1.61 -6.87 8.32
CA VAL A 120 0.23 -6.91 8.82
C VAL A 120 0.02 -8.12 9.72
N PRO A 121 -0.88 -8.03 10.72
CA PRO A 121 -1.32 -9.19 11.46
C PRO A 121 -1.98 -10.19 10.51
N VAL A 122 -1.71 -11.47 10.70
CA VAL A 122 -2.31 -12.58 9.96
C VAL A 122 -2.75 -13.67 10.92
N GLY A 123 -3.79 -14.41 10.58
CA GLY A 123 -4.31 -15.47 11.44
C GLY A 123 -5.80 -15.71 11.25
N GLU A 124 -6.29 -16.74 11.94
CA GLU A 124 -7.72 -17.08 11.96
C GLU A 124 -8.54 -16.12 12.82
N GLU A 125 -7.87 -15.39 13.73
CA GLU A 125 -8.48 -14.38 14.58
C GLU A 125 -9.05 -13.18 13.79
N LEU A 126 -8.69 -13.07 12.51
CA LEU A 126 -9.22 -12.08 11.57
C LEU A 126 -10.55 -12.50 10.94
N LEU A 127 -10.94 -13.77 11.02
CA LEU A 127 -12.20 -14.25 10.45
C LEU A 127 -13.39 -13.56 11.14
N GLY A 128 -14.31 -13.01 10.34
CA GLY A 128 -15.45 -12.25 10.85
C GLY A 128 -15.14 -10.81 11.29
N ARG A 129 -13.90 -10.35 11.04
CA ARG A 129 -13.46 -8.99 11.33
C ARG A 129 -13.44 -8.13 10.08
N VAL A 130 -13.61 -6.82 10.30
CA VAL A 130 -13.34 -5.79 9.29
C VAL A 130 -12.10 -5.03 9.73
N VAL A 131 -11.08 -5.00 8.88
CA VAL A 131 -9.78 -4.39 9.15
C VAL A 131 -9.40 -3.36 8.09
N ASP A 132 -8.56 -2.40 8.45
CA ASP A 132 -7.96 -1.46 7.51
C ASP A 132 -6.79 -2.11 6.73
N ALA A 133 -6.14 -1.33 5.86
CA ALA A 133 -4.99 -1.81 5.07
C ALA A 133 -3.74 -2.13 5.91
N LEU A 134 -3.66 -1.70 7.18
CA LEU A 134 -2.58 -2.03 8.11
C LEU A 134 -2.94 -3.19 9.05
N GLY A 135 -4.17 -3.71 8.95
CA GLY A 135 -4.71 -4.78 9.78
C GLY A 135 -5.27 -4.34 11.12
N ASN A 136 -5.50 -3.04 11.34
CA ASN A 136 -6.20 -2.55 12.52
C ASN A 136 -7.70 -2.79 12.37
N PRO A 137 -8.41 -3.23 13.42
CA PRO A 137 -9.85 -3.44 13.35
C PRO A 137 -10.63 -2.13 13.28
N ILE A 138 -11.59 -2.06 12.36
CA ILE A 138 -12.48 -0.91 12.17
C ILE A 138 -13.96 -1.24 12.42
N ASP A 139 -14.25 -2.47 12.86
CA ASP A 139 -15.61 -2.98 13.12
C ASP A 139 -16.15 -2.67 14.52
N GLY A 140 -15.37 -2.04 15.39
CA GLY A 140 -15.77 -1.72 16.77
C GLY A 140 -15.88 -2.93 17.71
N LYS A 141 -15.47 -4.13 17.30
CA LYS A 141 -15.53 -5.35 18.13
C LYS A 141 -14.33 -5.54 19.07
N GLY A 142 -13.51 -4.50 19.26
CA GLY A 142 -12.28 -4.54 20.05
C GLY A 142 -11.03 -4.95 19.24
N PRO A 143 -9.86 -5.12 19.89
CA PRO A 143 -8.61 -5.46 19.20
C PRO A 143 -8.65 -6.87 18.59
N VAL A 144 -7.77 -7.14 17.61
CA VAL A 144 -7.56 -8.49 17.05
C VAL A 144 -6.39 -9.13 17.80
N ALA A 145 -6.61 -10.28 18.42
CA ALA A 145 -5.59 -11.02 19.16
C ALA A 145 -4.71 -11.91 18.24
N SER A 146 -4.28 -11.38 17.10
CA SER A 146 -3.41 -12.11 16.17
C SER A 146 -2.01 -12.23 16.77
N LYS A 147 -1.44 -13.44 16.73
CA LYS A 147 -0.12 -13.77 17.28
C LYS A 147 1.01 -13.62 16.27
N THR A 148 0.68 -13.55 14.98
CA THR A 148 1.63 -13.63 13.88
C THR A 148 1.50 -12.42 12.99
N ARG A 149 2.63 -11.83 12.61
CA ARG A 149 2.69 -10.77 11.61
C ARG A 149 3.42 -11.28 10.37
N ARG A 150 3.05 -10.77 9.21
CA ARG A 150 3.64 -11.15 7.92
C ARG A 150 3.88 -9.91 7.08
N ARG A 151 5.06 -9.83 6.45
CA ARG A 151 5.41 -8.75 5.53
C ARG A 151 4.50 -8.79 4.30
N VAL A 152 4.07 -7.62 3.84
CA VAL A 152 3.15 -7.49 2.71
C VAL A 152 3.78 -7.77 1.34
N GLY A 153 5.09 -7.54 1.23
CA GLY A 153 5.87 -7.68 -0.01
C GLY A 153 6.64 -8.99 -0.13
N LEU A 154 6.10 -10.12 0.35
CA LEU A 154 6.78 -11.41 0.21
C LEU A 154 6.77 -11.91 -1.23
N LYS A 155 7.85 -12.60 -1.61
CA LYS A 155 7.99 -13.17 -2.94
C LYS A 155 7.02 -14.33 -3.14
N ALA A 156 6.34 -14.35 -4.28
CA ALA A 156 5.45 -15.44 -4.65
C ALA A 156 6.20 -16.80 -4.79
N PRO A 157 5.53 -17.94 -4.54
CA PRO A 157 6.12 -19.26 -4.77
C PRO A 157 6.59 -19.44 -6.22
N GLY A 158 7.74 -20.09 -6.40
CA GLY A 158 8.29 -20.44 -7.72
C GLY A 158 7.46 -21.49 -8.47
N ILE A 159 8.02 -22.06 -9.54
CA ILE A 159 7.33 -23.08 -10.36
C ILE A 159 7.25 -24.42 -9.61
N ILE A 160 8.36 -24.89 -9.04
CA ILE A 160 8.47 -26.20 -8.37
C ILE A 160 7.43 -26.45 -7.26
N PRO A 161 7.13 -25.52 -6.33
CA PRO A 161 6.14 -25.76 -5.28
C PRO A 161 4.68 -25.73 -5.76
N ARG A 162 4.40 -25.46 -7.04
CA ARG A 162 3.05 -25.38 -7.58
C ARG A 162 2.62 -26.71 -8.21
N ILE A 163 1.31 -26.96 -8.19
CA ILE A 163 0.67 -28.05 -8.90
C ILE A 163 -0.42 -27.50 -9.82
N SER A 164 -0.73 -28.22 -10.90
CA SER A 164 -1.88 -27.89 -11.75
C SER A 164 -3.18 -27.85 -10.95
N VAL A 165 -4.01 -26.84 -11.22
CA VAL A 165 -5.32 -26.68 -10.58
C VAL A 165 -6.24 -27.82 -11.00
N ARG A 166 -6.73 -28.59 -10.03
CA ARG A 166 -7.63 -29.74 -10.24
C ARG A 166 -8.93 -29.67 -9.43
N GLU A 167 -9.01 -28.77 -8.47
CA GLU A 167 -10.16 -28.63 -7.58
C GLU A 167 -11.05 -27.47 -8.04
N PRO A 168 -12.37 -27.68 -8.19
CA PRO A 168 -13.28 -26.60 -8.56
C PRO A 168 -13.55 -25.66 -7.38
N MET A 169 -13.68 -24.37 -7.68
CA MET A 169 -14.23 -23.36 -6.79
C MET A 169 -15.64 -23.03 -7.29
N GLN A 170 -16.65 -23.43 -6.52
CA GLN A 170 -18.04 -23.36 -6.94
C GLN A 170 -18.61 -21.99 -6.61
N THR A 171 -19.04 -21.24 -7.63
CA THR A 171 -19.63 -19.90 -7.43
C THR A 171 -21.10 -19.97 -7.05
N GLY A 172 -21.82 -21.02 -7.46
CA GLY A 172 -23.27 -21.13 -7.31
C GLY A 172 -24.03 -20.43 -8.45
N ILE A 173 -23.32 -19.81 -9.40
CA ILE A 173 -23.90 -19.12 -10.54
C ILE A 173 -23.83 -20.06 -11.73
N LYS A 174 -25.00 -20.53 -12.20
CA LYS A 174 -25.10 -21.52 -13.30
C LYS A 174 -24.30 -21.12 -14.54
N ALA A 175 -24.36 -19.84 -14.94
CA ALA A 175 -23.63 -19.36 -16.11
C ALA A 175 -22.10 -19.47 -15.93
N VAL A 176 -21.59 -19.13 -14.74
CA VAL A 176 -20.16 -19.17 -14.45
C VAL A 176 -19.70 -20.62 -14.30
N ASP A 177 -20.35 -21.40 -13.43
CA ASP A 177 -19.93 -22.76 -13.12
C ASP A 177 -20.05 -23.72 -14.32
N SER A 178 -20.92 -23.42 -15.31
CA SER A 178 -21.10 -24.27 -16.51
C SER A 178 -20.25 -23.84 -17.71
N LEU A 179 -20.11 -22.53 -17.96
CA LEU A 179 -19.44 -22.02 -19.17
C LEU A 179 -17.98 -21.62 -18.92
N VAL A 180 -17.68 -21.06 -17.75
CA VAL A 180 -16.37 -20.52 -17.38
C VAL A 180 -16.00 -20.97 -15.95
N PRO A 181 -15.82 -22.28 -15.72
CA PRO A 181 -15.57 -22.81 -14.38
C PRO A 181 -14.27 -22.27 -13.81
N ILE A 182 -14.30 -21.94 -12.52
CA ILE A 182 -13.15 -21.38 -11.79
C ILE A 182 -12.57 -22.48 -10.90
N GLY A 183 -11.24 -22.68 -10.94
CA GLY A 183 -10.54 -23.61 -10.06
C GLY A 183 -9.89 -22.95 -8.83
N ARG A 184 -9.60 -23.74 -7.79
CA ARG A 184 -8.87 -23.27 -6.59
C ARG A 184 -7.40 -23.03 -6.94
N GLY A 185 -6.94 -21.78 -6.77
CA GLY A 185 -5.61 -21.34 -7.21
C GLY A 185 -5.57 -20.75 -8.62
N GLN A 186 -6.72 -20.62 -9.28
CA GLN A 186 -6.88 -19.86 -10.53
C GLN A 186 -7.06 -18.36 -10.23
N ARG A 187 -6.73 -17.53 -11.21
CA ARG A 187 -7.05 -16.10 -11.22
C ARG A 187 -8.10 -15.87 -12.30
N GLU A 188 -9.23 -15.30 -11.92
CA GLU A 188 -10.34 -15.01 -12.84
C GLU A 188 -10.67 -13.52 -12.76
N LEU A 189 -10.83 -12.87 -13.92
CA LEU A 189 -11.11 -11.44 -14.02
C LEU A 189 -12.60 -11.20 -14.21
N ILE A 190 -13.23 -10.48 -13.28
CA ILE A 190 -14.59 -9.97 -13.44
C ILE A 190 -14.51 -8.56 -14.02
N ILE A 191 -14.71 -8.43 -15.32
CA ILE A 191 -14.69 -7.15 -16.05
C ILE A 191 -16.10 -6.77 -16.53
N GLY A 192 -16.40 -5.48 -16.56
CA GLY A 192 -17.67 -4.95 -17.06
C GLY A 192 -17.87 -3.50 -16.64
N ASP A 193 -18.91 -2.87 -17.17
CA ASP A 193 -19.22 -1.46 -16.91
C ASP A 193 -19.70 -1.21 -15.48
N ARG A 194 -19.93 0.05 -15.12
CA ARG A 194 -20.52 0.42 -13.83
C ARG A 194 -21.91 -0.21 -13.71
N GLN A 195 -22.25 -0.68 -12.51
CA GLN A 195 -23.57 -1.24 -12.17
C GLN A 195 -23.98 -2.51 -12.96
N THR A 196 -23.02 -3.27 -13.51
CA THR A 196 -23.27 -4.54 -14.22
C THR A 196 -23.28 -5.78 -13.31
N GLY A 197 -23.34 -5.61 -11.99
CA GLY A 197 -23.42 -6.73 -11.04
C GLY A 197 -22.09 -7.40 -10.69
N LYS A 198 -20.94 -6.80 -11.02
CA LYS A 198 -19.60 -7.34 -10.67
C LYS A 198 -19.48 -7.70 -9.18
N THR A 199 -19.84 -6.76 -8.31
CA THR A 199 -19.82 -6.96 -6.85
C THR A 199 -20.82 -8.03 -6.40
N SER A 200 -21.98 -8.13 -7.05
CA SER A 200 -22.98 -9.15 -6.71
C SER A 200 -22.47 -10.56 -6.97
N ILE A 201 -21.82 -10.79 -8.13
CA ILE A 201 -21.19 -12.07 -8.46
C ILE A 201 -20.18 -12.49 -7.37
N ALA A 202 -19.36 -11.55 -6.92
CA ALA A 202 -18.39 -11.77 -5.85
C ALA A 202 -19.04 -12.12 -4.50
N ILE A 203 -20.05 -11.36 -4.07
CA ILE A 203 -20.75 -11.59 -2.81
C ILE A 203 -21.48 -12.94 -2.81
N ASP A 204 -22.20 -13.25 -3.89
CA ASP A 204 -22.93 -14.50 -4.02
C ASP A 204 -21.98 -15.70 -4.01
N THR A 205 -20.79 -15.55 -4.61
CA THR A 205 -19.72 -16.55 -4.55
C THR A 205 -19.28 -16.79 -3.11
N ILE A 206 -19.09 -15.76 -2.28
CA ILE A 206 -18.74 -15.90 -0.86
C ILE A 206 -19.86 -16.63 -0.10
N ILE A 207 -21.12 -16.22 -0.30
CA ILE A 207 -22.28 -16.80 0.38
C ILE A 207 -22.44 -18.29 0.02
N ASN A 208 -22.21 -18.68 -1.23
CA ASN A 208 -22.32 -20.07 -1.67
C ASN A 208 -21.35 -21.01 -0.93
N GLN A 209 -20.23 -20.51 -0.40
CA GLN A 209 -19.26 -21.35 0.32
C GLN A 209 -19.77 -21.85 1.67
N LYS A 210 -20.80 -21.22 2.23
CA LYS A 210 -21.40 -21.61 3.52
C LYS A 210 -21.74 -23.09 3.58
N ARG A 211 -22.27 -23.67 2.49
CA ARG A 211 -22.64 -25.09 2.41
C ARG A 211 -21.47 -26.05 2.63
N PHE A 212 -20.25 -25.63 2.28
CA PHE A 212 -19.04 -26.41 2.51
C PHE A 212 -18.41 -26.10 3.86
N ASN A 213 -18.47 -24.83 4.30
CA ASN A 213 -17.91 -24.38 5.56
C ASN A 213 -18.69 -24.85 6.79
N ASP A 214 -19.99 -25.08 6.67
CA ASP A 214 -20.83 -25.68 7.73
C ASP A 214 -20.60 -27.20 7.87
N GLY A 215 -19.92 -27.83 6.90
CA GLY A 215 -19.57 -29.24 6.93
C GLY A 215 -18.36 -29.55 7.84
N THR A 216 -18.09 -30.84 8.03
CA THR A 216 -16.97 -31.33 8.83
C THR A 216 -15.66 -31.47 8.04
N ASP A 217 -15.72 -31.45 6.71
CA ASP A 217 -14.56 -31.69 5.83
C ASP A 217 -13.74 -30.40 5.61
N GLU A 218 -12.63 -30.28 6.35
CA GLU A 218 -11.70 -29.15 6.25
C GLU A 218 -11.14 -28.93 4.85
N LYS A 219 -10.95 -29.99 4.05
CA LYS A 219 -10.41 -29.85 2.68
C LYS A 219 -11.40 -29.15 1.74
N LYS A 220 -12.70 -29.23 2.04
CA LYS A 220 -13.74 -28.56 1.24
C LYS A 220 -14.00 -27.14 1.70
N LYS A 221 -13.57 -26.76 2.90
CA LYS A 221 -13.73 -25.40 3.40
C LYS A 221 -12.97 -24.38 2.55
N LEU A 222 -13.50 -23.16 2.51
CA LEU A 222 -12.94 -22.04 1.78
C LEU A 222 -13.06 -20.77 2.62
N TYR A 223 -11.92 -20.16 2.95
CA TYR A 223 -11.86 -18.91 3.71
C TYR A 223 -11.85 -17.73 2.75
N CYS A 224 -12.76 -16.78 2.93
CA CYS A 224 -12.97 -15.69 1.98
C CYS A 224 -12.31 -14.41 2.47
N ILE A 225 -11.76 -13.62 1.55
CA ILE A 225 -11.17 -12.32 1.82
C ILE A 225 -11.74 -11.33 0.80
N TYR A 226 -12.40 -10.30 1.30
CA TYR A 226 -12.94 -9.24 0.48
C TYR A 226 -12.14 -7.95 0.70
N VAL A 227 -11.48 -7.47 -0.35
CA VAL A 227 -10.69 -6.24 -0.31
C VAL A 227 -11.47 -5.13 -1.01
N ALA A 228 -12.01 -4.20 -0.23
CA ALA A 228 -12.68 -3.00 -0.72
C ALA A 228 -11.67 -1.87 -0.89
N ILE A 229 -11.49 -1.41 -2.14
CA ILE A 229 -10.51 -0.38 -2.52
C ILE A 229 -11.25 0.82 -3.08
N GLY A 230 -11.07 1.99 -2.48
CA GLY A 230 -11.69 3.24 -2.92
C GLY A 230 -13.22 3.16 -2.94
N GLN A 231 -13.82 2.30 -2.11
CA GLN A 231 -15.28 2.20 -1.98
C GLN A 231 -15.80 3.20 -0.95
N LYS A 232 -17.08 3.57 -1.06
CA LYS A 232 -17.75 4.38 -0.03
C LYS A 232 -17.95 3.54 1.23
N ARG A 233 -17.74 4.13 2.41
CA ARG A 233 -17.97 3.48 3.71
C ARG A 233 -19.36 2.86 3.83
N SER A 234 -20.39 3.54 3.32
CA SER A 234 -21.77 3.03 3.32
C SER A 234 -21.94 1.74 2.51
N THR A 235 -21.23 1.62 1.38
CA THR A 235 -21.28 0.42 0.52
C THR A 235 -20.63 -0.77 1.22
N VAL A 236 -19.48 -0.55 1.86
CA VAL A 236 -18.81 -1.59 2.64
C VAL A 236 -19.68 -2.03 3.83
N ALA A 237 -20.31 -1.10 4.55
CA ALA A 237 -21.20 -1.42 5.65
C ALA A 237 -22.43 -2.26 5.19
N GLN A 238 -23.02 -1.92 4.04
CA GLN A 238 -24.11 -2.70 3.45
C GLN A 238 -23.66 -4.12 3.07
N LEU A 239 -22.44 -4.25 2.52
CA LEU A 239 -21.85 -5.54 2.17
C LEU A 239 -21.61 -6.41 3.43
N VAL A 240 -21.00 -5.84 4.47
CA VAL A 240 -20.78 -6.54 5.75
C VAL A 240 -22.10 -6.97 6.36
N LYS A 241 -23.13 -6.10 6.33
CA LYS A 241 -24.48 -6.47 6.77
C LYS A 241 -25.03 -7.64 5.95
N ARG A 242 -24.94 -7.59 4.62
CA ARG A 242 -25.43 -8.66 3.75
C ARG A 242 -24.74 -10.00 4.01
N LEU A 243 -23.42 -10.00 4.21
CA LEU A 243 -22.67 -11.20 4.58
C LEU A 243 -23.03 -11.71 5.99
N THR A 244 -23.36 -10.81 6.91
CA THR A 244 -23.80 -11.17 8.27
C THR A 244 -25.18 -11.79 8.25
N ASP A 245 -26.14 -11.17 7.54
CA ASP A 245 -27.51 -11.67 7.37
C ASP A 245 -27.53 -13.05 6.69
N ALA A 246 -26.56 -13.33 5.81
CA ALA A 246 -26.38 -14.62 5.16
C ALA A 246 -25.50 -15.62 5.95
N ASP A 247 -25.04 -15.27 7.15
CA ASP A 247 -24.16 -16.08 8.01
C ASP A 247 -22.85 -16.52 7.30
N ALA A 248 -22.31 -15.62 6.48
CA ALA A 248 -21.07 -15.80 5.73
C ALA A 248 -19.86 -15.06 6.34
N MET A 249 -20.09 -14.11 7.26
CA MET A 249 -19.01 -13.36 7.90
C MET A 249 -18.08 -14.25 8.73
N LYS A 250 -18.56 -15.35 9.32
CA LYS A 250 -17.77 -16.25 10.19
C LYS A 250 -16.52 -16.85 9.52
N TYR A 251 -16.46 -16.88 8.19
CA TYR A 251 -15.31 -17.35 7.42
C TYR A 251 -14.77 -16.30 6.45
N THR A 252 -15.18 -15.04 6.60
CA THR A 252 -14.80 -13.94 5.71
C THR A 252 -14.02 -12.86 6.46
N ILE A 253 -12.90 -12.42 5.89
CA ILE A 253 -12.16 -11.22 6.33
C ILE A 253 -12.50 -10.09 5.36
N VAL A 254 -12.85 -8.92 5.88
CA VAL A 254 -13.05 -7.73 5.04
C VAL A 254 -11.91 -6.75 5.28
N VAL A 255 -11.09 -6.51 4.26
CA VAL A 255 -10.07 -5.47 4.25
C VAL A 255 -10.66 -4.25 3.56
N SER A 256 -10.65 -3.10 4.23
CA SER A 256 -11.30 -1.90 3.75
C SER A 256 -10.35 -0.71 3.73
N ALA A 257 -9.99 -0.26 2.52
CA ALA A 257 -9.39 1.04 2.27
C ALA A 257 -10.38 1.88 1.45
N THR A 258 -11.10 2.74 2.15
CA THR A 258 -12.20 3.52 1.57
C THR A 258 -11.70 4.76 0.84
N ALA A 259 -12.56 5.36 0.02
CA ALA A 259 -12.21 6.57 -0.75
C ALA A 259 -11.84 7.79 0.11
N SER A 260 -12.18 7.78 1.41
CA SER A 260 -11.77 8.84 2.35
C SER A 260 -10.37 8.64 2.92
N ASP A 261 -9.81 7.44 2.74
CA ASP A 261 -8.52 7.08 3.31
C ASP A 261 -7.41 7.48 2.35
N ALA A 262 -6.21 7.72 2.88
CA ALA A 262 -5.08 8.16 2.09
C ALA A 262 -4.78 7.19 0.94
N ALA A 263 -4.41 7.72 -0.24
CA ALA A 263 -4.05 6.91 -1.42
C ALA A 263 -3.07 5.76 -1.13
N PRO A 264 -2.05 5.92 -0.27
CA PRO A 264 -1.11 4.85 0.04
C PRO A 264 -1.75 3.65 0.75
N LEU A 265 -2.81 3.87 1.54
CA LEU A 265 -3.58 2.79 2.16
C LEU A 265 -4.40 2.02 1.11
N GLN A 266 -4.92 2.73 0.10
CA GLN A 266 -5.62 2.09 -1.02
C GLN A 266 -4.67 1.25 -1.87
N TYR A 267 -3.44 1.73 -2.08
CA TYR A 267 -2.36 0.98 -2.71
C TYR A 267 -1.97 -0.28 -1.91
N LEU A 268 -1.90 -0.16 -0.58
CA LEU A 268 -1.45 -1.25 0.28
C LEU A 268 -2.51 -2.35 0.49
N ALA A 269 -3.80 -2.00 0.44
CA ALA A 269 -4.89 -2.91 0.79
C ALA A 269 -4.87 -4.27 0.06
N PRO A 270 -4.61 -4.35 -1.26
CA PRO A 270 -4.49 -5.63 -1.96
C PRO A 270 -3.34 -6.50 -1.44
N TYR A 271 -2.19 -5.91 -1.12
CA TYR A 271 -1.03 -6.64 -0.60
C TYR A 271 -1.29 -7.17 0.81
N SER A 272 -1.95 -6.36 1.65
CA SER A 272 -2.36 -6.78 2.99
C SER A 272 -3.38 -7.91 2.94
N GLY A 273 -4.42 -7.78 2.08
CA GLY A 273 -5.39 -8.85 1.86
C GLY A 273 -4.73 -10.13 1.32
N CYS A 274 -3.79 -10.00 0.38
CA CYS A 274 -3.04 -11.13 -0.16
C CYS A 274 -2.26 -11.84 0.96
N SER A 275 -1.56 -11.10 1.82
CA SER A 275 -0.79 -11.65 2.95
C SER A 275 -1.66 -12.40 3.96
N MET A 276 -2.86 -11.89 4.23
CA MET A 276 -3.87 -12.60 5.04
C MET A 276 -4.32 -13.89 4.37
N GLY A 277 -4.45 -13.91 3.03
CA GLY A 277 -4.75 -15.10 2.24
C GLY A 277 -3.62 -16.12 2.18
N GLU A 278 -2.38 -15.65 2.07
CA GLU A 278 -1.19 -16.51 2.05
C GLU A 278 -1.04 -17.30 3.35
N TYR A 279 -1.46 -16.74 4.49
CA TYR A 279 -1.50 -17.48 5.74
C TYR A 279 -2.34 -18.76 5.62
N PHE A 280 -3.53 -18.71 5.02
CA PHE A 280 -4.34 -19.90 4.82
C PHE A 280 -3.69 -20.88 3.83
N ARG A 281 -3.12 -20.36 2.73
CA ARG A 281 -2.42 -21.17 1.71
C ARG A 281 -1.29 -21.99 2.32
N ASP A 282 -0.43 -21.36 3.10
CA ASP A 282 0.78 -22.00 3.63
C ASP A 282 0.47 -22.97 4.80
N ASN A 283 -0.73 -22.87 5.38
CA ASN A 283 -1.23 -23.77 6.43
C ASN A 283 -2.16 -24.89 5.88
N GLY A 284 -2.09 -25.18 4.57
CA GLY A 284 -2.85 -26.28 3.96
C GLY A 284 -4.36 -26.03 3.86
N LYS A 285 -4.80 -24.78 4.01
CA LYS A 285 -6.20 -24.35 3.84
C LYS A 285 -6.40 -23.71 2.47
N HIS A 286 -7.65 -23.61 2.05
CA HIS A 286 -8.01 -22.92 0.81
C HIS A 286 -8.56 -21.53 1.10
N ALA A 287 -8.14 -20.54 0.31
CA ALA A 287 -8.66 -19.19 0.38
C ALA A 287 -9.16 -18.68 -0.97
N LEU A 288 -10.17 -17.81 -0.92
CA LEU A 288 -10.66 -17.02 -2.04
C LEU A 288 -10.45 -15.54 -1.69
N ILE A 289 -9.76 -14.81 -2.56
CA ILE A 289 -9.59 -13.36 -2.41
C ILE A 289 -10.29 -12.62 -3.55
N ILE A 290 -10.97 -11.53 -3.20
CA ILE A 290 -11.70 -10.66 -4.13
C ILE A 290 -11.18 -9.23 -3.95
N TYR A 291 -10.79 -8.59 -5.05
CA TYR A 291 -10.36 -7.20 -5.06
C TYR A 291 -11.43 -6.34 -5.76
N ASP A 292 -12.07 -5.42 -5.03
CA ASP A 292 -13.15 -4.55 -5.54
C ASP A 292 -12.84 -3.05 -5.30
N ASP A 293 -12.24 -2.34 -6.26
CA ASP A 293 -11.74 -2.78 -7.57
C ASP A 293 -10.29 -2.35 -7.80
N LEU A 294 -9.51 -3.16 -8.52
CA LEU A 294 -8.09 -2.86 -8.78
C LEU A 294 -7.89 -1.69 -9.75
N SER A 295 -8.93 -1.25 -10.47
CA SER A 295 -8.84 -0.09 -11.37
C SER A 295 -8.70 1.24 -10.64
N LYS A 296 -8.91 1.27 -9.32
CA LYS A 296 -8.69 2.45 -8.47
C LYS A 296 -7.32 2.45 -7.78
N GLN A 297 -6.53 1.39 -7.99
CA GLN A 297 -5.16 1.28 -7.49
C GLN A 297 -4.17 1.95 -8.44
#